data_AF-A0A401UQF9-F1
#
_entry.id   AF-A0A401UQF9-F1
#
_cell.length_a   1.000
_cell.length_b   1.000
_cell.length_c   1.000
_cell.angle_alpha   90.00
_cell.angle_beta   90.00
_cell.angle_gamma   90.00
#
_symmetry.space_group_name_H-M   'P 1'
#
loop_
_entity.id
_entity.type
_entity.pdbx_description
1 polymer ?
#
loop_
_entity_poly.entity_id
_entity_poly.type
_entity_poly.pdbx_seq_one_letter_code
_entity_poly.pdbx_strand_id
1 'polypeptide(L)' 'MILTCKATAKPAFSTCNLFTQGSIYEFIPVNNRYTNINNYVGYIKKDDEGHKRWLRKVFKGMHFSEGEN' A
#
# COMPACT_ATOMS: atom_id res chain seq x y z
N MET A 1 11.38 -2.26 1.72
CA MET A 1 11.22 -1.51 0.46
C MET A 1 10.42 -0.27 0.76
N ILE A 2 10.66 0.83 0.05
CA ILE A 2 9.96 2.09 0.26
C ILE A 2 9.01 2.37 -0.91
N LEU A 3 7.78 2.75 -0.60
CA LEU A 3 6.79 3.19 -1.57
C LEU A 3 6.37 4.63 -1.30
N THR A 4 6.38 5.45 -2.35
CA THR A 4 5.84 6.81 -2.29
C THR A 4 4.43 6.81 -2.86
N CYS A 5 3.46 7.31 -2.09
CA CYS A 5 2.09 7.41 -2.55
C CYS A 5 1.97 8.55 -3.57
N LYS A 6 1.57 8.22 -4.81
CA LYS A 6 1.41 9.21 -5.89
C LYS A 6 0.00 9.78 -5.99
N ALA A 7 -0.99 9.13 -5.38
CA ALA A 7 -2.38 9.57 -5.40
C ALA A 7 -3.10 9.19 -4.10
N THR A 8 -3.67 10.18 -3.42
CA THR A 8 -4.38 9.99 -2.15
C THR A 8 -5.48 8.94 -2.30
N ALA A 9 -5.46 7.93 -1.41
CA ALA A 9 -6.47 6.89 -1.34
C ALA A 9 -7.34 7.10 -0.11
N LYS A 10 -8.66 7.07 -0.31
CA LYS A 10 -9.65 7.19 0.76
C LYS A 10 -10.47 5.90 0.88
N PRO A 11 -10.89 5.52 2.10
CA PRO A 11 -11.87 4.47 2.30
C PRO A 11 -13.26 4.96 1.88
N ALA A 12 -14.17 4.02 1.59
CA ALA A 12 -15.54 4.36 1.19
C ALA A 12 -16.38 4.96 2.34
N PHE A 13 -16.02 4.69 3.60
CA PHE A 13 -16.85 5.01 4.77
C PHE A 13 -16.11 5.76 5.89
N SER A 14 -14.90 6.26 5.65
CA SER A 14 -14.15 7.04 6.64
C SER A 14 -13.72 8.38 6.03
N THR A 15 -13.68 9.41 6.88
CA THR A 15 -13.23 10.75 6.51
C THR A 15 -11.71 10.86 6.47
N CYS A 16 -10.99 9.88 7.01
CA CYS A 16 -9.54 9.81 7.02
C CYS A 16 -9.00 9.25 5.69
N ASN A 17 -7.80 9.67 5.30
CA ASN A 17 -7.08 9.05 4.18
C ASN A 17 -6.49 7.70 4.64
N LEU A 18 -6.41 6.74 3.73
CA LEU A 18 -5.60 5.52 3.93
C LEU A 18 -4.15 5.81 3.60
N PHE A 19 -3.95 6.50 2.48
CA PHE A 19 -2.65 6.89 1.99
C PHE A 19 -2.75 8.31 1.46
N THR A 20 -1.84 9.17 1.86
CA THR A 20 -1.77 10.57 1.46
C THR A 20 -0.72 10.75 0.38
N GLN A 21 -1.05 11.46 -0.70
CA GLN A 21 -0.11 11.76 -1.78
C GLN A 21 1.16 12.43 -1.23
N GLY A 22 2.33 11.99 -1.70
CA GLY A 22 3.65 12.45 -1.28
C GLY A 22 4.21 11.72 -0.06
N SER A 23 3.36 11.04 0.72
CA SER A 23 3.81 10.28 1.89
C SER A 23 4.58 9.03 1.50
N ILE A 24 5.52 8.66 2.37
CA ILE A 24 6.40 7.52 2.22
C ILE A 24 5.95 6.41 3.16
N TYR A 25 5.85 5.20 2.64
CA TYR A 25 5.38 4.03 3.38
C TYR A 25 6.36 2.88 3.28
N GLU A 26 6.55 2.18 4.40
CA GLU A 26 7.35 0.96 4.43
C GLU A 26 6.52 -0.22 3.90
N PHE A 27 6.98 -0.78 2.79
CA PHE A 27 6.39 -1.94 2.14
C PHE A 27 7.24 -3.19 2.34
N ILE A 28 6.56 -4.27 2.73
CA ILE A 28 7.13 -5.61 2.88
C ILE A 28 6.59 -6.48 1.76
N PRO A 29 7.43 -6.82 0.75
CA PRO A 29 7.03 -7.75 -0.31
C PRO A 29 6.86 -9.15 0.28
N VAL A 30 5.80 -9.84 -0.14
CA VAL A 30 5.51 -11.22 0.29
C VAL A 30 5.11 -12.03 -0.93
N ASN A 31 5.78 -13.15 -1.15
CA ASN A 31 5.46 -14.10 -2.21
C ASN A 31 5.28 -15.50 -1.61
N ASN A 32 4.04 -15.91 -1.40
CA ASN A 32 3.68 -17.24 -0.93
C ASN A 32 2.33 -17.70 -1.51
N ARG A 33 1.91 -18.93 -1.20
CA ARG A 33 0.66 -19.52 -1.71
C ARG A 33 -0.56 -18.63 -1.43
N TYR A 34 -0.65 -18.05 -0.24
CA TYR A 34 -1.79 -17.20 0.14
C TYR A 34 -1.84 -15.90 -0.66
N THR A 35 -0.70 -15.22 -0.85
CA THR A 35 -0.64 -13.98 -1.62
C THR A 35 -0.91 -14.22 -3.09
N ASN A 36 -0.46 -15.36 -3.64
CA ASN A 36 -0.72 -15.74 -5.02
C ASN A 36 -2.20 -16.03 -5.29
N ILE A 37 -2.90 -16.73 -4.39
CA ILE A 37 -4.35 -16.98 -4.51
C ILE A 37 -5.15 -15.68 -4.48
N ASN A 38 -4.74 -14.72 -3.65
CA ASN A 38 -5.49 -13.48 -3.41
C ASN A 38 -4.97 -12.26 -4.20
N ASN A 39 -3.99 -12.46 -5.10
CA ASN A 39 -3.34 -11.40 -5.88
C ASN A 39 -2.72 -10.27 -5.04
N TYR A 40 -2.28 -10.58 -3.82
CA TYR A 40 -1.49 -9.68 -2.99
C TYR A 40 -0.02 -9.76 -3.39
N VAL A 41 0.68 -8.63 -3.26
CA VAL A 41 2.13 -8.55 -3.53
C VAL A 41 2.94 -8.24 -2.27
N GLY A 42 2.26 -7.96 -1.15
CA GLY A 42 2.86 -7.59 0.12
C GLY A 42 1.93 -6.70 0.93
N TYR A 43 2.47 -6.03 1.94
CA TYR A 43 1.71 -5.12 2.80
C TYR A 43 2.51 -3.87 3.19
N ILE A 44 1.79 -2.78 3.46
CA ILE A 44 2.29 -1.61 4.18
C ILE A 44 2.23 -1.90 5.68
N LYS A 45 3.32 -1.65 6.41
CA LYS A 45 3.35 -1.88 7.87
C LYS A 45 2.37 -0.98 8.63
N LYS A 46 2.31 0.30 8.28
CA LYS A 46 1.48 1.31 8.91
C LYS A 46 0.97 2.30 7.86
N ASP A 47 -0.34 2.35 7.69
CA ASP A 47 -1.03 3.36 6.88
C ASP A 47 -1.29 4.64 7.69
N ASP A 48 -1.97 5.62 7.10
CA ASP A 48 -2.26 6.90 7.77
C ASP A 48 -3.19 6.76 8.98
N GLU A 49 -3.97 5.66 9.06
CA GLU A 49 -4.82 5.33 10.19
C GLU A 49 -4.07 4.52 11.27
N GLY A 50 -2.83 4.11 11.00
CA GLY A 50 -2.00 3.35 11.92
C GLY A 50 -2.11 1.83 11.79
N HIS A 51 -2.70 1.33 10.70
CA HIS A 51 -2.99 -0.09 10.50
C HIS A 51 -2.08 -0.76 9.44
N LYS A 52 -1.93 -2.08 9.56
CA LYS A 52 -1.28 -2.90 8.53
C LYS A 52 -2.22 -3.10 7.34
N ARG A 53 -1.76 -2.81 6.13
CA ARG A 53 -2.60 -2.87 4.92
C ARG A 53 -2.01 -3.77 3.84
N TRP A 54 -2.69 -4.87 3.51
CA TRP A 54 -2.30 -5.72 2.38
C TRP A 54 -2.58 -5.03 1.05
N LEU A 55 -1.61 -5.06 0.13
CA LEU A 55 -1.71 -4.41 -1.17
C LEU A 55 -1.84 -5.44 -2.28
N ARG A 56 -2.91 -5.30 -3.09
CA ARG A 56 -3.04 -6.02 -4.36
C ARG A 56 -2.12 -5.41 -5.40
N LYS A 57 -1.68 -6.22 -6.38
CA LYS A 57 -0.79 -5.78 -7.46
C LYS A 57 -1.30 -4.51 -8.17
N VAL A 58 -2.58 -4.51 -8.56
CA VAL A 58 -3.22 -3.39 -9.27
C VAL A 58 -3.25 -2.13 -8.40
N PHE A 59 -3.70 -2.24 -7.15
CA PHE A 59 -3.76 -1.10 -6.24
C PHE A 59 -2.37 -0.48 -6.00
N LYS A 60 -1.34 -1.32 -5.79
CA LYS A 60 0.05 -0.87 -5.67
C LYS A 60 0.47 -0.04 -6.89
N GLY A 61 0.20 -0.54 -8.10
CA GLY A 61 0.57 0.15 -9.34
C GLY A 61 -0.18 1.46 -9.59
N MET A 62 -1.43 1.57 -9.12
CA MET A 62 -2.23 2.80 -9.27
C MET A 62 -1.86 3.88 -8.25
N HIS A 63 -1.55 3.51 -7.01
CA HIS A 63 -1.40 4.48 -5.92
C HIS A 63 0.04 4.72 -5.48
N PHE A 64 0.99 3.88 -5.89
CA PHE A 64 2.37 4.00 -5.42
C PHE A 64 3.37 3.97 -6.57
N SER A 65 4.52 4.57 -6.29
CA SER A 65 5.76 4.44 -7.04
C SER A 65 6.81 3.81 -6.12
N GLU A 66 7.68 2.96 -6.67
CA GLU A 66 8.84 2.47 -5.93
C GLU A 66 9.85 3.60 -5.83
N GLY A 67 10.24 3.95 -4.60
CA GLY A 67 11.36 4.88 -4.40
C GLY A 67 12.65 4.09 -4.51
N GLU A 68 13.48 4.41 -5.51
CA GLU A 68 14.89 4.06 -5.47
C GLU A 68 15.53 4.90 -4.35
N ASN A 69 16.12 4.24 -3.37
CA ASN A 69 17.09 4.86 -2.48
C ASN A 69 18.39 4.09 -2.59
#